data_AF-A0A964Z2F4-F1
#
_entry.id   AF-A0A964Z2F4-F1
#
_cell.length_a   1.000
_cell.length_b   1.000
_cell.length_c   1.000
_cell.angle_alpha   90.00
_cell.angle_beta   90.00
_cell.angle_gamma   90.00
#
_symmetry.space_group_name_H-M   'P 1'
#
loop_
_entity.id
_entity.type
_entity.pdbx_description
1 polymer ?
#
loop_
_entity_poly.entity_id
_entity_poly.type
_entity_poly.pdbx_seq_one_letter_code
_entity_poly.pdbx_strand_id
1 'polypeptide(L)'
;MRRAKIVATLGPSTDDIEVIKKLINSGLNVARLNMSHGDHQDHKRRLDLVRSASKELGKEIAVLADLQGPKIRVGTFGNGPVSLINGQKFTITTDEYSGDKEKVSTTYKGLCQDVKKGDALLIDDGKIRLEALEIKGNDVITKVVEGGTISNNKGINLPGVSVNVPALSEKDEKDLIWALENGCDLIALSFVRNSKDIEDVHKIMDKSGRRIPVVAKIEKPQAVSNLEQILQSFDAIMIARGDLGVELPLEQVPLVQKNAIQLARQVGKPVIVATQMLESMISASRPTRAEASDVANAV
;
A
#
# COMPACT_ATOMS: atom_id res chain seq x y z
N MET A 1 -26.54 -1.58 17.90
CA MET A 1 -25.50 -2.61 17.66
C MET A 1 -24.73 -2.22 16.40
N ARG A 2 -23.39 -2.22 16.42
CA ARG A 2 -22.56 -1.82 15.27
C ARG A 2 -22.55 -2.90 14.18
N ARG A 3 -22.71 -2.52 12.91
CA ARG A 3 -22.73 -3.44 11.75
C ARG A 3 -21.44 -3.41 10.94
N ALA A 4 -20.92 -2.22 10.64
CA ALA A 4 -19.63 -2.04 9.95
C ALA A 4 -18.46 -2.52 10.82
N LYS A 5 -17.48 -3.20 10.22
CA LYS A 5 -16.30 -3.76 10.90
C LYS A 5 -15.14 -2.74 10.89
N ILE A 6 -14.21 -2.86 11.85
CA ILE A 6 -13.04 -1.97 11.98
C ILE A 6 -11.77 -2.77 11.77
N VAL A 7 -10.93 -2.28 10.86
CA VAL A 7 -9.56 -2.75 10.64
C VAL A 7 -8.60 -1.72 11.24
N ALA A 8 -7.64 -2.14 12.05
CA ALA A 8 -6.59 -1.24 12.56
C ALA A 8 -5.20 -1.79 12.24
N THR A 9 -4.29 -0.91 11.83
CA THR A 9 -2.89 -1.28 11.55
C THR A 9 -2.10 -1.28 12.85
N LEU A 10 -1.37 -2.36 13.09
CA LEU A 10 -0.48 -2.46 14.24
C LEU A 10 0.91 -1.90 13.91
N GLY A 11 1.52 -1.29 14.90
CA GLY A 11 2.85 -0.70 14.80
C GLY A 11 3.41 -0.34 16.19
N PRO A 12 4.46 0.50 16.26
CA PRO A 12 5.11 0.86 17.52
C PRO A 12 4.15 1.41 18.59
N SER A 13 3.11 2.14 18.20
CA SER A 13 2.10 2.68 19.12
C SER A 13 1.16 1.63 19.73
N THR A 14 1.21 0.38 19.25
CA THR A 14 0.36 -0.74 19.70
C THR A 14 1.16 -1.89 20.28
N ASP A 15 2.45 -1.69 20.54
CA ASP A 15 3.41 -2.71 20.99
C ASP A 15 3.31 -3.01 22.50
N ASP A 16 2.10 -2.89 23.06
CA ASP A 16 1.73 -3.12 24.46
C ASP A 16 0.40 -3.89 24.51
N ILE A 17 0.35 -4.95 25.33
CA ILE A 17 -0.83 -5.82 25.47
C ILE A 17 -2.07 -5.05 25.95
N GLU A 18 -1.92 -4.09 26.86
CA GLU A 18 -3.02 -3.31 27.40
C GLU A 18 -3.57 -2.34 26.35
N VAL A 19 -2.73 -1.87 25.42
CA VAL A 19 -3.19 -1.10 24.26
C VAL A 19 -4.00 -2.00 23.32
N ILE A 20 -3.54 -3.21 23.02
CA ILE A 20 -4.28 -4.16 22.17
C ILE A 20 -5.64 -4.50 22.81
N LYS A 21 -5.69 -4.77 24.12
CA LYS A 21 -6.96 -5.01 24.84
C LYS A 21 -7.91 -3.82 24.74
N LYS A 22 -7.38 -2.59 24.89
CA LYS A 22 -8.18 -1.36 24.69
C LYS A 22 -8.75 -1.28 23.27
N LEU A 23 -7.94 -1.54 22.24
CA LEU A 23 -8.41 -1.55 20.85
C LEU A 23 -9.52 -2.58 20.61
N ILE A 24 -9.36 -3.81 21.13
CA ILE A 24 -10.37 -4.88 21.04
C ILE A 24 -11.66 -4.47 21.76
N ASN A 25 -11.56 -3.86 22.94
CA ASN A 25 -12.72 -3.37 23.69
C ASN A 25 -13.41 -2.18 23.02
N SER A 26 -12.65 -1.32 22.34
CA SER A 26 -13.18 -0.23 21.52
C SER A 26 -13.78 -0.69 20.18
N GLY A 27 -13.64 -1.96 19.80
CA GLY A 27 -14.35 -2.55 18.67
C GLY A 27 -13.49 -2.97 17.48
N LEU A 28 -12.18 -3.17 17.65
CA LEU A 28 -11.35 -3.80 16.62
C LEU A 28 -11.95 -5.13 16.15
N ASN A 29 -11.91 -5.41 14.84
CA ASN A 29 -12.32 -6.70 14.27
C ASN A 29 -11.21 -7.39 13.50
N VAL A 30 -10.34 -6.60 12.86
CA VAL A 30 -9.21 -7.11 12.08
C VAL A 30 -7.96 -6.32 12.43
N ALA A 31 -6.92 -7.00 12.89
CA ALA A 31 -5.59 -6.43 13.09
C ALA A 31 -4.77 -6.57 11.81
N ARG A 32 -4.29 -5.45 11.25
CA ARG A 32 -3.45 -5.44 10.04
C ARG A 32 -1.98 -5.37 10.42
N LEU A 33 -1.21 -6.34 9.92
CA LEU A 33 0.26 -6.33 9.92
C LEU A 33 0.72 -5.79 8.56
N ASN A 34 1.28 -4.59 8.54
CA ASN A 34 1.82 -4.01 7.32
C ASN A 34 3.25 -4.50 7.10
N MET A 35 3.44 -5.46 6.18
CA MET A 35 4.73 -6.09 5.91
C MET A 35 5.73 -5.14 5.23
N SER A 36 5.33 -3.90 4.87
CA SER A 36 6.25 -2.88 4.38
C SER A 36 7.21 -2.34 5.45
N HIS A 37 6.94 -2.60 6.73
CA HIS A 37 7.71 -2.07 7.87
C HIS A 37 7.85 -3.10 8.98
N GLY A 38 9.01 -3.10 9.63
CA GLY A 38 9.34 -4.09 10.65
C GLY A 38 9.85 -5.39 10.04
N ASP A 39 10.34 -6.27 10.89
CA ASP A 39 10.76 -7.62 10.51
C ASP A 39 9.76 -8.68 10.98
N HIS A 40 10.02 -9.94 10.63
CA HIS A 40 9.19 -11.06 11.04
C HIS A 40 9.12 -11.25 12.57
N GLN A 41 10.13 -10.82 13.33
CA GLN A 41 10.12 -10.92 14.80
C GLN A 41 9.15 -9.89 15.39
N ASP A 42 9.18 -8.65 14.89
CA ASP A 42 8.21 -7.62 15.26
C ASP A 42 6.78 -8.05 14.96
N HIS A 43 6.55 -8.59 13.76
CA HIS A 43 5.24 -9.08 13.35
C HIS A 43 4.78 -10.28 14.18
N LYS A 44 5.70 -11.20 14.54
CA LYS A 44 5.38 -12.33 15.40
C LYS A 44 4.95 -11.87 16.79
N ARG A 45 5.68 -10.93 17.38
CA ARG A 45 5.32 -10.34 18.69
C ARG A 45 3.94 -9.71 18.65
N ARG A 46 3.64 -8.89 17.63
CA ARG A 46 2.32 -8.24 17.46
C ARG A 46 1.20 -9.26 17.27
N LEU A 47 1.44 -10.29 16.47
CA LEU A 47 0.50 -11.40 16.28
C LEU A 47 0.19 -12.10 17.62
N ASP A 48 1.22 -12.42 18.42
CA ASP A 48 1.04 -13.08 19.71
C ASP A 48 0.27 -12.21 20.71
N LEU A 49 0.53 -10.90 20.73
CA LEU A 49 -0.24 -9.95 21.53
C LEU A 49 -1.73 -9.97 21.15
N VAL A 50 -2.05 -9.94 19.86
CA VAL A 50 -3.44 -9.99 19.37
C VAL A 50 -4.10 -11.31 19.77
N ARG A 51 -3.45 -12.45 19.53
CA ARG A 51 -4.02 -13.77 19.86
C ARG A 51 -4.24 -13.93 21.36
N SER A 52 -3.29 -13.48 22.18
CA SER A 52 -3.41 -13.50 23.64
C SER A 52 -4.58 -12.64 24.14
N ALA A 53 -4.64 -11.37 23.71
CA ALA A 53 -5.71 -10.46 24.10
C ALA A 53 -7.09 -10.90 23.60
N SER A 54 -7.17 -11.43 22.38
CA SER A 54 -8.39 -12.00 21.78
C SER A 54 -8.92 -13.17 22.62
N LYS A 55 -8.04 -14.10 23.02
CA LYS A 55 -8.38 -15.24 23.87
C LYS A 55 -8.82 -14.81 25.27
N GLU A 56 -8.09 -13.90 25.91
CA GLU A 56 -8.41 -13.39 27.26
C GLU A 56 -9.78 -12.69 27.29
N LEU A 57 -10.09 -11.89 26.28
CA LEU A 57 -11.33 -11.12 26.21
C LEU A 57 -12.51 -11.90 25.60
N GLY A 58 -12.29 -13.13 25.10
CA GLY A 58 -13.31 -13.92 24.43
C GLY A 58 -13.87 -13.26 23.17
N LYS A 59 -13.03 -12.54 22.42
CA LYS A 59 -13.42 -11.78 21.22
C LYS A 59 -12.59 -12.21 20.02
N GLU A 60 -13.25 -12.65 18.96
CA GLU A 60 -12.60 -13.04 17.71
C GLU A 60 -12.03 -11.81 16.98
N ILE A 61 -10.72 -11.85 16.70
CA ILE A 61 -9.99 -10.83 15.96
C ILE A 61 -9.22 -11.50 14.84
N ALA A 62 -9.57 -11.19 13.60
CA ALA A 62 -8.83 -11.68 12.44
C ALA A 62 -7.50 -10.92 12.30
N VAL A 63 -6.49 -11.55 11.72
CA VAL A 63 -5.20 -10.94 11.41
C VAL A 63 -4.99 -10.93 9.89
N LEU A 64 -4.78 -9.73 9.35
CA LEU A 64 -4.52 -9.46 7.94
C LEU A 64 -3.04 -9.17 7.74
N ALA A 65 -2.33 -10.02 7.01
CA ALA A 65 -0.98 -9.72 6.54
C ALA A 65 -1.05 -8.96 5.22
N ASP A 66 -0.60 -7.70 5.21
CA ASP A 66 -0.61 -6.83 4.04
C ASP A 66 0.76 -6.82 3.38
N LEU A 67 0.86 -7.50 2.24
CA LEU A 67 2.09 -7.63 1.46
C LEU A 67 2.44 -6.30 0.81
N GLN A 68 3.73 -5.98 0.79
CA GLN A 68 4.22 -4.70 0.30
C GLN A 68 3.95 -4.52 -1.20
N GLY A 69 4.04 -5.60 -1.96
CA GLY A 69 4.01 -5.58 -3.42
C GLY A 69 5.27 -4.95 -4.02
N PRO A 70 5.32 -4.83 -5.36
CA PRO A 70 6.48 -4.35 -6.11
C PRO A 70 6.65 -2.82 -6.02
N LYS A 71 6.78 -2.27 -4.81
CA LYS A 71 6.90 -0.83 -4.57
C LYS A 71 8.22 -0.30 -5.12
N ILE A 72 8.14 0.57 -6.13
CA ILE A 72 9.29 1.29 -6.68
C ILE A 72 9.70 2.39 -5.68
N ARG A 73 11.00 2.55 -5.46
CA ARG A 73 11.54 3.54 -4.53
C ARG A 73 12.79 4.21 -5.11
N VAL A 74 13.08 5.42 -4.64
CA VAL A 74 14.43 5.99 -4.76
C VAL A 74 15.38 5.28 -3.80
N GLY A 75 16.67 5.29 -4.12
CA GLY A 75 17.73 4.79 -3.24
C GLY A 75 17.98 5.67 -2.02
N THR A 76 19.23 5.67 -1.55
CA THR A 76 19.66 6.41 -0.37
C THR A 76 20.42 7.67 -0.75
N PHE A 77 20.34 8.69 0.07
CA PHE A 77 21.11 9.92 0.00
C PHE A 77 22.19 9.90 1.09
N GLY A 78 23.46 9.82 0.69
CA GLY A 78 24.58 9.64 1.62
C GLY A 78 24.75 10.78 2.63
N ASN A 79 24.35 11.99 2.23
CA ASN A 79 24.45 13.20 3.05
C ASN A 79 23.11 13.60 3.71
N GLY A 80 22.15 12.66 3.78
CA GLY A 80 20.81 12.91 4.32
C GLY A 80 19.83 13.51 3.29
N PRO A 81 18.66 13.96 3.75
CA PRO A 81 17.60 14.47 2.86
C PRO A 81 18.05 15.64 1.98
N VAL A 82 17.51 15.70 0.77
CA VAL A 82 17.84 16.70 -0.24
C VAL A 82 16.59 17.49 -0.61
N SER A 83 16.71 18.81 -0.81
CA SER A 83 15.61 19.65 -1.28
C SER A 83 15.71 19.88 -2.79
N LEU A 84 14.65 19.54 -3.51
CA LEU A 84 14.52 19.77 -4.94
C LEU A 84 13.75 21.06 -5.22
N ILE A 85 14.23 21.86 -6.18
CA ILE A 85 13.67 23.17 -6.52
C ILE A 85 12.92 23.09 -7.86
N ASN A 86 11.76 23.74 -7.96
CA ASN A 86 10.99 23.80 -9.21
C ASN A 86 11.86 24.29 -10.38
N GLY A 87 11.75 23.61 -11.52
CA GLY A 87 12.45 23.92 -12.75
C GLY A 87 13.86 23.32 -12.87
N GLN A 88 14.46 22.84 -11.78
CA GLN A 88 15.79 22.21 -11.86
C GLN A 88 15.72 20.85 -12.56
N LYS A 89 16.86 20.39 -13.08
CA LYS A 89 17.01 19.02 -13.56
C LYS A 89 17.30 18.07 -12.39
N PHE A 90 16.73 16.88 -12.46
CA PHE A 90 17.03 15.80 -11.51
C PHE A 90 16.99 14.47 -12.25
N THR A 91 17.93 13.58 -11.96
CA THR A 91 18.10 12.33 -12.69
C THR A 91 17.76 11.15 -11.79
N ILE A 92 16.92 10.24 -12.28
CA ILE A 92 16.70 8.94 -11.64
C ILE A 92 17.43 7.90 -12.45
N THR A 93 18.33 7.15 -11.82
CA THR A 93 19.15 6.14 -12.49
C THR A 93 18.84 4.74 -12.02
N THR A 94 19.01 3.75 -12.91
CA THR A 94 18.97 2.34 -12.55
C THR A 94 20.33 1.83 -12.06
N ASP A 95 21.39 2.61 -12.23
CA ASP A 95 22.71 2.28 -11.66
C ASP A 95 22.74 2.47 -10.15
N GLU A 96 23.66 1.77 -9.49
CA GLU A 96 23.93 2.01 -8.06
C GLU A 96 24.55 3.40 -7.90
N TYR A 97 23.87 4.27 -7.15
CA TYR A 97 24.29 5.65 -6.93
C TYR A 97 23.77 6.14 -5.59
N SER A 98 24.65 6.74 -4.78
CA SER A 98 24.25 7.43 -3.55
C SER A 98 23.75 8.82 -3.92
N GLY A 99 22.47 9.07 -3.68
CA GLY A 99 21.75 10.25 -4.15
C GLY A 99 22.28 11.57 -3.61
N ASP A 100 22.13 12.60 -4.44
CA ASP A 100 22.46 14.00 -4.16
C ASP A 100 21.40 14.94 -4.77
N LYS A 101 21.76 16.22 -5.00
CA LYS A 101 20.86 17.25 -5.58
C LYS A 101 20.55 17.06 -7.05
N GLU A 102 21.34 16.26 -7.76
CA GLU A 102 21.28 16.12 -9.22
C GLU A 102 20.85 14.72 -9.65
N LYS A 103 21.17 13.68 -8.87
CA LYS A 103 20.95 12.29 -9.26
C LYS A 103 20.62 11.39 -8.06
N VAL A 104 19.77 10.39 -8.26
CA VAL A 104 19.50 9.31 -7.30
C VAL A 104 19.23 7.98 -8.00
N SER A 105 19.60 6.87 -7.37
CA SER A 105 19.26 5.53 -7.85
C SER A 105 17.78 5.17 -7.61
N THR A 106 17.27 4.15 -8.30
CA THR A 106 15.98 3.52 -8.01
C THR A 106 16.09 2.01 -7.81
N THR A 107 15.17 1.46 -7.03
CA THR A 107 15.01 0.00 -6.88
C THR A 107 14.49 -0.67 -8.15
N TYR A 108 13.84 0.07 -9.06
CA TYR A 108 13.26 -0.51 -10.27
C TYR A 108 14.22 -0.43 -11.45
N LYS A 109 14.88 -1.56 -11.75
CA LYS A 109 15.85 -1.67 -12.85
C LYS A 109 15.20 -1.58 -14.24
N GLY A 110 13.87 -1.73 -14.34
CA GLY A 110 13.09 -1.59 -15.57
C GLY A 110 12.69 -0.14 -15.92
N LEU A 111 13.10 0.85 -15.12
CA LEU A 111 12.58 2.23 -15.23
C LEU A 111 12.82 2.85 -16.61
N CYS A 112 14.03 2.68 -17.16
CA CYS A 112 14.41 3.30 -18.44
C CYS A 112 13.74 2.64 -19.65
N GLN A 113 13.22 1.42 -19.50
CA GLN A 113 12.48 0.70 -20.55
C GLN A 113 11.01 1.12 -20.58
N ASP A 114 10.44 1.42 -19.42
CA ASP A 114 9.01 1.68 -19.29
C ASP A 114 8.66 3.16 -19.41
N VAL A 115 9.53 4.06 -18.94
CA VAL A 115 9.31 5.50 -18.94
C VAL A 115 9.62 6.11 -20.30
N LYS A 116 8.76 7.03 -20.74
CA LYS A 116 8.90 7.83 -21.96
C LYS A 116 8.97 9.32 -21.64
N LYS A 117 9.48 10.09 -22.60
CA LYS A 117 9.46 11.56 -22.51
C LYS A 117 8.02 12.06 -22.30
N GLY A 118 7.85 12.95 -21.33
CA GLY A 118 6.56 13.53 -20.92
C GLY A 118 5.87 12.78 -19.79
N ASP A 119 6.31 11.56 -19.45
CA ASP A 119 5.72 10.81 -18.34
C ASP A 119 5.99 11.51 -17.01
N ALA A 120 5.00 11.45 -16.11
CA ALA A 120 5.12 11.97 -14.76
C ALA A 120 5.73 10.91 -13.83
N LEU A 121 6.67 11.34 -12.99
CA LEU A 121 7.20 10.53 -11.89
C LEU A 121 6.88 11.26 -10.58
N LEU A 122 6.08 10.62 -9.75
CA LEU A 122 5.61 11.17 -8.48
C LEU A 122 6.39 10.53 -7.34
N ILE A 123 6.94 11.34 -6.42
CA ILE A 123 7.74 10.86 -5.31
C ILE A 123 7.10 11.26 -3.98
N ASP A 124 7.19 10.37 -2.98
CA ASP A 124 6.64 10.54 -1.63
C ASP A 124 5.13 10.85 -1.67
N ASP A 125 4.38 9.94 -2.30
CA ASP A 125 2.92 10.01 -2.45
C ASP A 125 2.47 11.29 -3.17
N GLY A 126 3.22 11.70 -4.21
CA GLY A 126 2.89 12.85 -5.05
C GLY A 126 3.34 14.20 -4.54
N LYS A 127 4.01 14.29 -3.37
CA LYS A 127 4.52 15.57 -2.86
C LYS A 127 5.58 16.21 -3.74
N ILE A 128 6.32 15.39 -4.50
CA ILE A 128 7.27 15.84 -5.49
C ILE A 128 6.82 15.30 -6.84
N ARG A 129 6.79 16.16 -7.85
CA ARG A 129 6.43 15.80 -9.22
C ARG A 129 7.56 16.11 -10.16
N LEU A 130 7.99 15.08 -10.88
CA LEU A 130 8.98 15.17 -11.95
C LEU A 130 8.31 14.89 -13.29
N GLU A 131 8.85 15.47 -14.36
CA GLU A 131 8.48 15.18 -15.74
C GLU A 131 9.71 14.65 -16.49
N ALA A 132 9.60 13.47 -17.10
CA ALA A 132 10.68 12.88 -17.88
C ALA A 132 10.97 13.73 -19.13
N LEU A 133 12.19 14.21 -19.27
CA LEU A 133 12.64 14.99 -20.42
C LEU A 133 13.29 14.10 -21.49
N GLU A 134 14.12 13.15 -21.06
CA GLU A 134 14.94 12.30 -21.91
C GLU A 134 15.36 11.05 -21.15
N ILE A 135 15.53 9.94 -21.86
CA ILE A 135 16.14 8.71 -21.36
C ILE A 135 17.51 8.56 -22.03
N LYS A 136 18.58 8.50 -21.23
CA LYS A 136 19.96 8.39 -21.71
C LYS A 136 20.66 7.22 -21.02
N GLY A 137 20.73 6.08 -21.71
CA GLY A 137 21.27 4.85 -21.13
C GLY A 137 20.43 4.42 -19.92
N ASN A 138 21.07 4.38 -18.74
CA ASN A 138 20.45 3.99 -17.47
C ASN A 138 19.85 5.17 -16.69
N ASP A 139 19.80 6.36 -17.28
CA ASP A 139 19.36 7.59 -16.64
C ASP A 139 18.05 8.10 -17.26
N VAL A 140 17.04 8.31 -16.42
CA VAL A 140 15.86 9.11 -16.74
C VAL A 140 16.12 10.55 -16.27
N ILE A 141 16.38 11.44 -17.22
CA ILE A 141 16.60 12.86 -16.96
C ILE A 141 15.24 13.53 -16.85
N THR A 142 14.98 14.17 -15.72
CA THR A 142 13.68 14.80 -15.43
C THR A 142 13.82 16.31 -15.18
N LYS A 143 12.69 17.01 -15.27
CA LYS A 143 12.50 18.36 -14.73
C LYS A 143 11.64 18.27 -13.48
N VAL A 144 12.04 18.97 -12.43
CA VAL A 144 11.21 19.14 -11.24
C VAL A 144 10.05 20.09 -11.56
N VAL A 145 8.83 19.58 -11.57
CA VAL A 145 7.61 20.38 -11.76
C VAL A 145 7.15 20.93 -10.41
N GLU A 146 7.09 20.06 -9.40
CA GLU A 146 6.78 20.41 -8.01
C GLU A 146 7.88 19.84 -7.12
N GLY A 147 8.62 20.74 -6.47
CA GLY A 147 9.76 20.44 -5.62
C GLY A 147 9.40 20.26 -4.16
N GLY A 148 10.37 19.83 -3.38
CA GLY A 148 10.19 19.47 -1.98
C GLY A 148 11.40 18.71 -1.45
N THR A 149 11.32 18.28 -0.19
CA THR A 149 12.40 17.51 0.44
C THR A 149 12.21 16.03 0.15
N ILE A 150 13.19 15.42 -0.51
CA ILE A 150 13.29 13.98 -0.76
C ILE A 150 14.25 13.35 0.25
N SER A 151 13.92 12.15 0.73
CA SER A 151 14.78 11.38 1.63
C SER A 151 14.87 9.92 1.18
N ASN A 152 15.57 9.09 1.95
CA ASN A 152 15.88 7.71 1.58
C ASN A 152 14.61 6.88 1.36
N ASN A 153 14.67 5.99 0.37
CA ASN A 153 13.68 4.92 0.18
C ASN A 153 12.24 5.40 -0.02
N LYS A 154 12.05 6.66 -0.46
CA LYS A 154 10.73 7.21 -0.79
C LYS A 154 10.14 6.52 -2.02
N GLY A 155 8.84 6.30 -1.99
CA GLY A 155 8.11 5.63 -3.08
C GLY A 155 8.12 6.47 -4.35
N ILE A 156 8.18 5.80 -5.50
CA ILE A 156 7.97 6.38 -6.83
C ILE A 156 6.68 5.79 -7.41
N ASN A 157 5.78 6.66 -7.85
CA ASN A 157 4.59 6.32 -8.59
C ASN A 157 4.74 6.80 -10.05
N LEU A 158 4.29 5.99 -10.99
CA LEU A 158 4.43 6.21 -12.44
C LEU A 158 3.04 6.20 -13.08
N PRO A 159 2.19 7.21 -12.81
CA PRO A 159 0.82 7.23 -13.30
C PRO A 159 0.79 7.19 -14.83
N GLY A 160 -0.03 6.29 -15.39
CA GLY A 160 -0.16 6.10 -16.84
C GLY A 160 0.95 5.25 -17.48
N VAL A 161 2.02 4.92 -16.75
CA VAL A 161 3.10 4.06 -17.24
C VAL A 161 2.74 2.59 -17.00
N SER A 162 2.94 1.77 -18.03
CA SER A 162 2.74 0.32 -17.93
C SER A 162 3.97 -0.35 -17.30
N VAL A 163 4.03 -0.29 -15.96
CA VAL A 163 5.16 -0.85 -15.21
C VAL A 163 5.18 -2.38 -15.31
N ASN A 164 6.26 -2.92 -15.85
CA ASN A 164 6.49 -4.36 -15.95
C ASN A 164 7.19 -4.89 -14.70
N VAL A 165 6.41 -5.05 -13.62
CA VAL A 165 6.82 -5.72 -12.38
C VAL A 165 5.96 -6.95 -12.11
N PRO A 166 6.49 -8.01 -11.49
CA PRO A 166 5.68 -9.14 -11.01
C PRO A 166 4.71 -8.68 -9.92
N ALA A 167 3.62 -9.43 -9.72
CA ALA A 167 2.63 -9.12 -8.68
C ALA A 167 3.19 -9.31 -7.26
N LEU A 168 4.10 -10.28 -7.09
CA LEU A 168 4.85 -10.52 -5.86
C LEU A 168 6.34 -10.23 -6.09
N SER A 169 6.96 -9.53 -5.15
CA SER A 169 8.42 -9.50 -5.04
C SER A 169 8.94 -10.71 -4.26
N GLU A 170 10.24 -10.99 -4.35
CA GLU A 170 10.87 -12.05 -3.52
C GLU A 170 10.64 -11.83 -2.01
N LYS A 171 10.53 -10.57 -1.59
CA LYS A 171 10.20 -10.22 -0.20
C LYS A 171 8.75 -10.62 0.11
N ASP A 172 7.82 -10.31 -0.79
CA ASP A 172 6.41 -10.66 -0.60
C ASP A 172 6.20 -12.18 -0.55
N GLU A 173 6.97 -12.96 -1.31
CA GLU A 173 6.92 -14.42 -1.23
C GLU A 173 7.33 -14.92 0.18
N LYS A 174 8.42 -14.38 0.73
CA LYS A 174 8.89 -14.71 2.09
C LYS A 174 7.87 -14.28 3.16
N ASP A 175 7.30 -13.09 3.00
CA ASP A 175 6.28 -12.56 3.91
C ASP A 175 4.98 -13.38 3.86
N LEU A 176 4.58 -13.82 2.66
CA LEU A 176 3.41 -14.68 2.46
C LEU A 176 3.63 -16.04 3.13
N ILE A 177 4.78 -16.68 2.90
CA ILE A 177 5.12 -17.96 3.55
C ILE A 177 5.07 -17.80 5.08
N TRP A 178 5.72 -16.75 5.60
CA TRP A 178 5.71 -16.46 7.03
C TRP A 178 4.29 -16.27 7.57
N ALA A 179 3.44 -15.51 6.88
CA ALA A 179 2.06 -15.25 7.29
C ALA A 179 1.22 -16.53 7.35
N LEU A 180 1.42 -17.45 6.40
CA LEU A 180 0.75 -18.74 6.34
C LEU A 180 1.19 -19.65 7.49
N GLU A 181 2.51 -19.76 7.73
CA GLU A 181 3.09 -20.57 8.80
C GLU A 181 2.66 -20.11 10.20
N ASN A 182 2.57 -18.79 10.40
CA ASN A 182 2.21 -18.20 11.69
C ASN A 182 0.70 -18.07 11.91
N GLY A 183 -0.11 -18.45 10.91
CA GLY A 183 -1.55 -18.51 11.07
C GLY A 183 -2.24 -17.16 11.02
N CYS A 184 -1.83 -16.28 10.10
CA CYS A 184 -2.66 -15.16 9.68
C CYS A 184 -3.97 -15.67 9.04
N ASP A 185 -5.01 -14.85 9.09
CA ASP A 185 -6.36 -15.22 8.66
C ASP A 185 -6.68 -14.70 7.26
N LEU A 186 -6.00 -13.64 6.83
CA LEU A 186 -6.21 -12.97 5.55
C LEU A 186 -4.87 -12.49 4.98
N ILE A 187 -4.76 -12.44 3.66
CA ILE A 187 -3.67 -11.77 2.94
C ILE A 187 -4.24 -10.56 2.20
N ALA A 188 -3.56 -9.41 2.23
CA ALA A 188 -3.81 -8.33 1.27
C ALA A 188 -2.66 -8.25 0.27
N LEU A 189 -3.00 -8.18 -1.02
CA LEU A 189 -2.04 -8.01 -2.12
C LEU A 189 -2.08 -6.55 -2.60
N SER A 190 -0.95 -5.85 -2.47
CA SER A 190 -0.75 -4.47 -2.94
C SER A 190 -0.58 -4.38 -4.45
N PHE A 191 -0.91 -3.22 -5.03
CA PHE A 191 -0.70 -2.91 -6.45
C PHE A 191 -1.28 -3.93 -7.45
N VAL A 192 -2.40 -4.55 -7.11
CA VAL A 192 -3.14 -5.42 -8.04
C VAL A 192 -3.52 -4.62 -9.29
N ARG A 193 -3.37 -5.22 -10.46
CA ARG A 193 -3.70 -4.65 -11.77
C ARG A 193 -4.75 -5.48 -12.50
N ASN A 194 -4.77 -6.79 -12.29
CA ASN A 194 -5.66 -7.70 -13.02
C ASN A 194 -5.99 -8.96 -12.19
N SER A 195 -6.93 -9.77 -12.67
CA SER A 195 -7.38 -10.98 -12.00
C SER A 195 -6.32 -12.08 -11.85
N LYS A 196 -5.31 -12.13 -12.73
CA LYS A 196 -4.26 -13.16 -12.70
C LYS A 196 -3.21 -12.90 -11.63
N ASP A 197 -3.16 -11.69 -11.06
CA ASP A 197 -2.18 -11.37 -10.00
C ASP A 197 -2.35 -12.26 -8.76
N ILE A 198 -3.54 -12.85 -8.54
CA ILE A 198 -3.77 -13.82 -7.46
C ILE A 198 -3.11 -15.19 -7.72
N GLU A 199 -2.82 -15.53 -8.98
CA GLU A 199 -2.32 -16.87 -9.33
C GLU A 199 -0.98 -17.16 -8.66
N ASP A 200 -0.10 -16.17 -8.56
CA ASP A 200 1.20 -16.32 -7.89
C ASP A 200 1.05 -16.50 -6.38
N VAL A 201 0.08 -15.81 -5.76
CA VAL A 201 -0.28 -16.01 -4.35
C VAL A 201 -0.79 -17.43 -4.12
N HIS A 202 -1.72 -17.89 -4.97
CA HIS A 202 -2.28 -19.24 -4.87
C HIS A 202 -1.22 -20.34 -5.09
N LYS A 203 -0.27 -20.16 -6.02
CA LYS A 203 0.84 -21.12 -6.21
C LYS A 203 1.64 -21.32 -4.92
N ILE A 204 1.90 -20.26 -4.16
CA ILE A 204 2.62 -20.34 -2.88
C ILE A 204 1.75 -20.99 -1.80
N MET A 205 0.48 -20.60 -1.71
CA MET A 205 -0.48 -21.22 -0.78
C MET A 205 -0.69 -22.72 -1.03
N ASP A 206 -0.70 -23.15 -2.29
CA ASP A 206 -0.80 -24.57 -2.66
C ASP A 206 0.43 -25.35 -2.22
N LYS A 207 1.62 -24.78 -2.43
CA LYS A 207 2.88 -25.37 -1.98
C LYS A 207 2.96 -25.47 -0.45
N SER A 208 2.40 -24.51 0.28
CA SER A 208 2.35 -24.53 1.74
C SER A 208 1.21 -25.39 2.30
N GLY A 209 0.28 -25.85 1.46
CA GLY A 209 -0.89 -26.63 1.86
C GLY A 209 -1.95 -25.82 2.63
N ARG A 210 -1.88 -24.47 2.59
CA ARG A 210 -2.81 -23.58 3.31
C ARG A 210 -3.24 -22.43 2.42
N ARG A 211 -4.51 -22.44 2.01
CA ARG A 211 -5.19 -21.28 1.41
C ARG A 211 -5.99 -20.52 2.45
N ILE A 212 -5.86 -19.21 2.44
CA ILE A 212 -6.65 -18.26 3.22
C ILE A 212 -7.14 -17.13 2.29
N PRO A 213 -8.20 -16.39 2.64
CA PRO A 213 -8.75 -15.40 1.73
C PRO A 213 -7.77 -14.29 1.35
N VAL A 214 -7.79 -13.88 0.09
CA VAL A 214 -6.93 -12.84 -0.47
C VAL A 214 -7.75 -11.59 -0.80
N VAL A 215 -7.31 -10.46 -0.25
CA VAL A 215 -7.86 -9.12 -0.45
C VAL A 215 -7.06 -8.40 -1.54
N ALA A 216 -7.70 -8.07 -2.66
CA ALA A 216 -7.08 -7.23 -3.68
C ALA A 216 -7.10 -5.76 -3.26
N LYS A 217 -5.94 -5.10 -3.19
CA LYS A 217 -5.87 -3.65 -2.95
C LYS A 217 -6.03 -2.88 -4.27
N ILE A 218 -7.11 -2.12 -4.36
CA ILE A 218 -7.48 -1.29 -5.51
C ILE A 218 -6.78 0.05 -5.38
N GLU A 219 -5.59 0.12 -6.00
CA GLU A 219 -4.64 1.24 -5.87
C GLU A 219 -4.12 1.72 -7.22
N LYS A 220 -4.40 0.96 -8.28
CA LYS A 220 -3.93 1.21 -9.64
C LYS A 220 -5.09 1.49 -10.60
N PRO A 221 -4.93 2.36 -11.60
CA PRO A 221 -5.96 2.61 -12.63
C PRO A 221 -6.41 1.34 -13.35
N GLN A 222 -5.47 0.41 -13.56
CA GLN A 222 -5.75 -0.91 -14.15
C GLN A 222 -6.68 -1.73 -13.26
N ALA A 223 -6.52 -1.66 -11.93
CA ALA A 223 -7.40 -2.35 -10.98
C ALA A 223 -8.83 -1.82 -11.04
N VAL A 224 -8.98 -0.50 -11.18
CA VAL A 224 -10.28 0.16 -11.34
C VAL A 224 -10.94 -0.27 -12.64
N SER A 225 -10.16 -0.34 -13.72
CA SER A 225 -10.65 -0.76 -15.04
C SER A 225 -11.04 -2.24 -15.10
N ASN A 226 -10.30 -3.09 -14.38
CA ASN A 226 -10.50 -4.55 -14.34
C ASN A 226 -11.29 -5.01 -13.10
N LEU A 227 -11.98 -4.11 -12.43
CA LEU A 227 -12.53 -4.34 -11.09
C LEU A 227 -13.49 -5.54 -11.03
N GLU A 228 -14.33 -5.74 -12.03
CA GLU A 228 -15.26 -6.88 -12.08
C GLU A 228 -14.52 -8.22 -12.17
N GLN A 229 -13.45 -8.29 -12.99
CA GLN A 229 -12.63 -9.50 -13.12
C GLN A 229 -11.87 -9.78 -11.82
N ILE A 230 -11.32 -8.74 -11.19
CA ILE A 230 -10.66 -8.85 -9.88
C ILE A 230 -11.66 -9.36 -8.83
N LEU A 231 -12.88 -8.81 -8.82
CA LEU A 231 -13.96 -9.28 -7.97
C LEU A 231 -14.45 -10.68 -8.30
N GLN A 232 -14.14 -11.28 -9.43
CA GLN A 232 -14.42 -12.70 -9.67
C GLN A 232 -13.35 -13.59 -9.04
N SER A 233 -12.08 -13.18 -9.12
CA SER A 233 -10.93 -14.00 -8.72
C SER A 233 -10.49 -13.85 -7.26
N PHE A 234 -10.58 -12.66 -6.66
CA PHE A 234 -10.18 -12.38 -5.27
C PHE A 234 -11.32 -12.53 -4.27
N ASP A 235 -11.06 -12.84 -3.01
CA ASP A 235 -12.10 -13.08 -2.00
C ASP A 235 -12.72 -11.80 -1.46
N ALA A 236 -11.96 -10.71 -1.48
CA ALA A 236 -12.37 -9.39 -1.02
C ALA A 236 -11.57 -8.29 -1.72
N ILE A 237 -11.97 -7.03 -1.55
CA ILE A 237 -11.21 -5.87 -2.03
C ILE A 237 -10.95 -4.85 -0.92
N MET A 238 -9.88 -4.08 -1.07
CA MET A 238 -9.56 -2.93 -0.24
C MET A 238 -9.34 -1.71 -1.13
N ILE A 239 -10.12 -0.66 -0.94
CA ILE A 239 -9.98 0.61 -1.66
C ILE A 239 -8.94 1.43 -0.91
N ALA A 240 -7.68 1.42 -1.37
CA ALA A 240 -6.57 2.13 -0.74
C ALA A 240 -6.39 3.50 -1.40
N ARG A 241 -7.08 4.48 -0.83
CA ARG A 241 -7.31 5.82 -1.40
C ARG A 241 -6.05 6.69 -1.46
N GLY A 242 -5.09 6.47 -0.57
CA GLY A 242 -3.79 7.14 -0.57
C GLY A 242 -3.04 6.87 -1.86
N ASP A 243 -2.65 5.61 -2.12
CA ASP A 243 -1.97 5.24 -3.36
C ASP A 243 -2.86 5.51 -4.59
N LEU A 244 -4.17 5.22 -4.52
CA LEU A 244 -5.09 5.46 -5.63
C LEU A 244 -5.20 6.94 -6.02
N GLY A 245 -5.19 7.85 -5.04
CA GLY A 245 -5.25 9.31 -5.27
C GLY A 245 -3.94 9.91 -5.77
N VAL A 246 -2.84 9.15 -5.74
CA VAL A 246 -1.58 9.49 -6.42
C VAL A 246 -1.62 9.03 -7.87
N GLU A 247 -2.27 7.90 -8.15
CA GLU A 247 -2.30 7.29 -9.48
C GLU A 247 -3.46 7.77 -10.36
N LEU A 248 -4.52 8.31 -9.76
CA LEU A 248 -5.68 8.91 -10.42
C LEU A 248 -5.86 10.37 -9.97
N PRO A 249 -6.53 11.20 -10.79
CA PRO A 249 -6.99 12.50 -10.32
C PRO A 249 -7.84 12.35 -9.05
N LEU A 250 -7.50 13.12 -8.02
CA LEU A 250 -8.05 12.97 -6.66
C LEU A 250 -9.58 13.08 -6.64
N GLU A 251 -10.14 13.93 -7.50
CA GLU A 251 -11.57 14.14 -7.68
C GLU A 251 -12.34 12.91 -8.20
N GLN A 252 -11.64 11.94 -8.81
CA GLN A 252 -12.26 10.69 -9.29
C GLN A 252 -12.35 9.62 -8.19
N VAL A 253 -11.47 9.68 -7.19
CA VAL A 253 -11.37 8.66 -6.12
C VAL A 253 -12.71 8.42 -5.39
N PRO A 254 -13.51 9.46 -5.03
CA PRO A 254 -14.80 9.25 -4.38
C PRO A 254 -15.81 8.45 -5.23
N LEU A 255 -15.82 8.65 -6.55
CA LEU A 255 -16.69 7.91 -7.47
C LEU A 255 -16.24 6.46 -7.60
N VAL A 256 -14.92 6.23 -7.73
CA VAL A 256 -14.33 4.89 -7.75
C VAL A 256 -14.66 4.12 -6.47
N GLN A 257 -14.55 4.76 -5.30
CA GLN A 257 -14.90 4.15 -4.02
C GLN A 257 -16.37 3.67 -4.00
N LYS A 258 -17.31 4.54 -4.39
CA LYS A 258 -18.74 4.20 -4.40
C LYS A 258 -19.05 3.05 -5.36
N ASN A 259 -18.49 3.09 -6.56
CA ASN A 259 -18.66 2.03 -7.56
C ASN A 259 -18.07 0.70 -7.06
N ALA A 260 -16.87 0.72 -6.48
CA ALA A 260 -16.23 -0.48 -5.97
C ALA A 260 -16.98 -1.13 -4.80
N ILE A 261 -17.50 -0.34 -3.87
CA ILE A 261 -18.37 -0.83 -2.80
C ILE A 261 -19.64 -1.46 -3.38
N GLN A 262 -20.28 -0.82 -4.36
CA GLN A 262 -21.49 -1.33 -4.98
C GLN A 262 -21.26 -2.67 -5.66
N LEU A 263 -20.23 -2.78 -6.51
CA LEU A 263 -19.91 -4.00 -7.23
C LEU A 263 -19.54 -5.14 -6.27
N ALA A 264 -18.69 -4.88 -5.27
CA ALA A 264 -18.33 -5.88 -4.27
C ALA A 264 -19.56 -6.42 -3.54
N ARG A 265 -20.49 -5.55 -3.15
CA ARG A 265 -21.75 -5.95 -2.51
C ARG A 265 -22.66 -6.76 -3.43
N GLN A 266 -22.73 -6.43 -4.71
CA GLN A 266 -23.55 -7.17 -5.69
C GLN A 266 -23.09 -8.62 -5.85
N VAL A 267 -21.78 -8.87 -5.77
CA VAL A 267 -21.21 -10.23 -5.82
C VAL A 267 -20.96 -10.86 -4.45
N GLY A 268 -21.42 -10.21 -3.37
CA GLY A 268 -21.32 -10.74 -2.00
C GLY A 268 -19.91 -10.77 -1.41
N LYS A 269 -18.97 -9.97 -1.94
CA LYS A 269 -17.58 -9.93 -1.46
C LYS A 269 -17.35 -8.80 -0.46
N PRO A 270 -16.58 -9.04 0.63
CA PRO A 270 -16.21 -7.98 1.55
C PRO A 270 -15.41 -6.85 0.88
N VAL A 271 -15.65 -5.62 1.33
CA VAL A 271 -14.93 -4.42 0.89
C VAL A 271 -14.43 -3.65 2.10
N ILE A 272 -13.16 -3.25 2.06
CA ILE A 272 -12.51 -2.40 3.07
C ILE A 272 -12.26 -1.04 2.44
N VAL A 273 -12.71 0.05 3.07
CA VAL A 273 -12.29 1.41 2.72
C VAL A 273 -11.10 1.78 3.60
N ALA A 274 -9.97 2.14 2.99
CA ALA A 274 -8.72 2.30 3.69
C ALA A 274 -8.04 3.65 3.41
N THR A 275 -7.08 3.99 4.28
CA THR A 275 -6.20 5.18 4.25
C THR A 275 -6.93 6.51 4.46
N GLN A 276 -6.29 7.45 5.17
CA GLN A 276 -6.77 8.84 5.37
C GLN A 276 -8.21 8.99 5.89
N MET A 277 -8.75 8.00 6.60
CA MET A 277 -10.11 8.09 7.18
C MET A 277 -10.17 9.09 8.35
N LEU A 278 -9.13 9.11 9.19
CA LEU A 278 -9.01 9.90 10.42
C LEU A 278 -7.54 10.35 10.61
N GLU A 279 -6.90 10.78 9.53
CA GLU A 279 -5.46 11.10 9.48
C GLU A 279 -5.04 12.13 10.54
N SER A 280 -5.86 13.16 10.77
CA SER A 280 -5.59 14.21 11.75
C SER A 280 -5.45 13.65 13.17
N MET A 281 -6.05 12.49 13.45
CA MET A 281 -6.01 11.87 14.77
C MET A 281 -4.64 11.25 15.11
N ILE A 282 -3.68 11.27 14.18
CA ILE A 282 -2.28 10.96 14.48
C ILE A 282 -1.70 12.00 15.45
N SER A 283 -2.07 13.28 15.28
CA SER A 283 -1.55 14.39 16.10
C SER A 283 -2.62 15.13 16.92
N ALA A 284 -3.91 14.81 16.73
CA ALA A 284 -5.02 15.47 17.41
C ALA A 284 -5.93 14.46 18.13
N SER A 285 -6.55 14.88 19.23
CA SER A 285 -7.46 14.03 20.00
C SER A 285 -8.86 13.90 19.39
N ARG A 286 -9.18 14.70 18.36
CA ARG A 286 -10.45 14.69 17.64
C ARG A 286 -10.22 14.79 16.14
N PRO A 287 -11.04 14.12 15.31
CA PRO A 287 -10.99 14.27 13.88
C PRO A 287 -11.59 15.61 13.45
N THR A 288 -11.28 16.00 12.22
CA THR A 288 -11.94 17.10 11.53
C THR A 288 -13.38 16.74 11.15
N ARG A 289 -14.19 17.76 10.80
CA ARG A 289 -15.54 17.55 10.25
C ARG A 289 -15.52 16.80 8.91
N ALA A 290 -14.48 17.03 8.10
CA ALA A 290 -14.31 16.38 6.80
C ALA A 290 -14.08 14.87 6.96
N GLU A 291 -13.20 14.47 7.88
CA GLU A 291 -12.93 13.06 8.17
C GLU A 291 -14.13 12.35 8.80
N ALA A 292 -14.85 13.01 9.71
CA ALA A 292 -16.10 12.46 10.25
C ALA A 292 -17.15 12.23 9.14
N SER A 293 -17.26 13.17 8.19
CA SER A 293 -18.12 13.04 7.01
C SER A 293 -17.66 11.91 6.08
N ASP A 294 -16.35 11.75 5.89
CA ASP A 294 -15.77 10.70 5.05
C ASP A 294 -16.05 9.30 5.60
N VAL A 295 -15.80 9.09 6.91
CA VAL A 295 -16.15 7.83 7.59
C VAL A 295 -17.66 7.54 7.47
N ALA A 296 -18.51 8.55 7.66
CA ALA A 296 -19.96 8.38 7.53
C ALA A 296 -20.40 8.04 6.09
N ASN A 297 -19.75 8.60 5.07
CA ASN A 297 -20.04 8.31 3.66
C ASN A 297 -19.54 6.95 3.17
N ALA A 298 -18.59 6.35 3.89
CA ALA A 298 -18.10 5.00 3.63
C ALA A 298 -19.04 3.89 4.15
N VAL A 299 -19.86 4.20 5.16
CA VAL A 299 -20.85 3.30 5.77
C VAL A 299 -22.13 3.25 4.94
#